data_AF-A0A8J7WJT5-F1
#
_entry.id   AF-A0A8J7WJT5-F1
#
_cell.length_a   1.000
_cell.length_b   1.000
_cell.length_c   1.000
_cell.angle_alpha   90.00
_cell.angle_beta   90.00
_cell.angle_gamma   90.00
#
_symmetry.space_group_name_H-M   'P 1'
#
loop_
_entity.id
_entity.type
_entity.pdbx_description
1 polymer ?
#
loop_
_entity_poly.entity_id
_entity_poly.type
_entity_poly.pdbx_seq_one_letter_code
_entity_poly.pdbx_strand_id
1 'polypeptide(L)'
;MKSELVSRLSEFRFDYFVTLATNHSTLTPRAMRDRLKIWDARMNRFLIGPKWNRRPDERLVWFAFLEKAAVNPHWHLLVELDPAPPSATAKARQARFEIEAKLNWEGLVKSGDVDVKTVADPRVIEYCSKELWSDDAFTAFVCSREFQNNK
;
A
#
# COMPACT_ATOMS: atom_id res chain seq x y z
N MET A 1 13.38 -14.27 -11.08
CA MET A 1 13.11 -13.10 -10.23
C MET A 1 11.76 -12.46 -10.51
N LYS A 2 11.47 -11.88 -11.69
CA LYS A 2 10.11 -11.35 -11.98
C LYS A 2 9.02 -12.43 -11.92
N SER A 3 9.22 -13.55 -12.60
CA SER A 3 8.30 -14.69 -12.57
C SER A 3 8.08 -15.22 -11.15
N GLU A 4 9.12 -15.20 -10.33
CA GLU A 4 9.07 -15.60 -8.93
C GLU A 4 8.29 -14.60 -8.08
N LEU A 5 8.52 -13.29 -8.23
CA LEU A 5 7.73 -12.27 -7.55
C LEU A 5 6.26 -12.32 -7.97
N VAL A 6 5.97 -12.43 -9.27
CA VAL A 6 4.60 -12.59 -9.76
C VAL A 6 3.96 -13.86 -9.18
N SER A 7 4.69 -14.97 -9.16
CA SER A 7 4.23 -16.21 -8.54
C SER A 7 3.94 -16.02 -7.04
N ARG A 8 4.80 -15.31 -6.31
CA ARG A 8 4.59 -15.00 -4.89
C ARG A 8 3.38 -14.10 -4.65
N LEU A 9 3.23 -13.04 -5.44
CA LEU A 9 2.09 -12.12 -5.33
C LEU A 9 0.78 -12.82 -5.69
N SER A 10 0.82 -13.85 -6.55
CA SER A 10 -0.36 -14.66 -6.92
C SER A 10 -0.86 -15.55 -5.77
N GLU A 11 -0.09 -15.72 -4.69
CA GLU A 11 -0.54 -16.42 -3.47
C GLU A 11 -1.49 -15.56 -2.63
N PHE A 12 -1.56 -14.25 -2.88
CA PHE A 12 -2.37 -13.29 -2.13
C PHE A 12 -3.71 -13.01 -2.80
N ARG A 13 -4.71 -12.68 -1.99
CA ARG A 13 -6.04 -12.29 -2.47
C ARG A 13 -6.18 -10.78 -2.36
N PHE A 14 -5.66 -10.07 -3.35
CA PHE A 14 -5.78 -8.61 -3.36
C PHE A 14 -7.23 -8.17 -3.52
N ASP A 15 -7.67 -7.30 -2.62
CA ASP A 15 -8.99 -6.68 -2.64
C ASP A 15 -8.95 -5.33 -3.37
N TYR A 16 -7.82 -4.62 -3.26
CA TYR A 16 -7.66 -3.27 -3.78
C TYR A 16 -6.35 -3.03 -4.52
N PHE A 17 -6.44 -2.23 -5.57
CA PHE A 17 -5.33 -1.54 -6.21
C PHE A 17 -5.42 -0.06 -5.82
N VAL A 18 -4.36 0.46 -5.21
CA VAL A 18 -4.32 1.84 -4.70
C VAL A 18 -3.18 2.59 -5.36
N THR A 19 -3.48 3.74 -5.95
CA THR A 19 -2.46 4.69 -6.41
C THR A 19 -2.35 5.82 -5.40
N LEU A 20 -1.17 6.00 -4.79
CA LEU A 20 -0.85 7.12 -3.91
C LEU A 20 0.06 8.11 -4.66
N ALA A 21 -0.54 9.13 -5.25
CA ALA A 21 0.16 10.15 -6.03
C ALA A 21 0.53 11.35 -5.17
N THR A 22 1.66 12.01 -5.49
CA THR A 22 2.07 13.25 -4.80
C THR A 22 1.67 14.51 -5.55
N ASN A 23 1.46 14.38 -6.87
CA ASN A 23 1.23 15.44 -7.84
C ASN A 23 2.28 16.57 -7.86
N HIS A 24 3.45 16.36 -7.25
CA HIS A 24 4.63 17.22 -7.38
C HIS A 24 5.95 16.42 -7.20
N SER A 25 6.95 16.80 -8.00
CA SER A 25 8.17 16.05 -8.33
C SER A 25 9.34 16.17 -7.34
N THR A 26 9.19 16.89 -6.23
CA THR A 26 10.33 17.25 -5.36
C THR A 26 10.54 16.33 -4.16
N LEU A 27 9.67 15.33 -3.97
CA LEU A 27 9.84 14.37 -2.89
C LEU A 27 10.92 13.36 -3.23
N THR A 28 11.96 13.32 -2.41
CA THR A 28 13.01 12.30 -2.54
C THR A 28 12.42 10.90 -2.31
N PRO A 29 13.01 9.84 -2.89
CA PRO A 29 12.56 8.46 -2.66
C PRO A 29 12.46 8.09 -1.18
N ARG A 30 13.42 8.57 -0.36
CA ARG A 30 13.38 8.40 1.10
C ARG A 30 12.15 9.06 1.71
N ALA A 31 11.87 10.30 1.34
CA ALA A 31 10.73 11.06 1.84
C ALA A 31 9.39 10.45 1.39
N MET A 32 9.36 9.81 0.21
CA MET A 32 8.23 9.02 -0.28
C MET A 32 7.99 7.76 0.55
N ARG A 33 9.06 7.02 0.87
CA ARG A 33 8.98 5.83 1.73
C ARG A 33 8.54 6.18 3.16
N ASP A 34 9.02 7.31 3.71
CA ASP A 34 8.60 7.78 5.02
C ASP A 34 7.10 8.12 5.07
N ARG A 35 6.57 8.73 4.01
CA ARG A 35 5.12 9.01 3.88
C ARG A 35 4.31 7.72 3.77
N LEU A 36 4.77 6.76 2.98
CA LEU A 36 4.14 5.44 2.88
C LEU A 36 4.11 4.73 4.25
N LYS A 37 5.19 4.83 5.02
CA LYS A 37 5.27 4.29 6.40
C LYS A 37 4.26 4.94 7.35
N ILE A 38 4.12 6.26 7.29
CA ILE A 38 3.14 6.97 8.12
C ILE A 38 1.72 6.63 7.68
N TRP A 39 1.48 6.53 6.37
CA TRP A 39 0.20 6.12 5.81
C TRP A 39 -0.19 4.72 6.30
N ASP A 40 0.72 3.75 6.21
CA ASP A 40 0.51 2.39 6.75
C ASP A 40 0.17 2.40 8.24
N ALA A 41 0.89 3.19 9.05
CA ALA A 41 0.61 3.30 10.48
C ALA A 41 -0.78 3.90 10.76
N ARG A 42 -1.21 4.90 9.98
CA ARG A 42 -2.53 5.52 10.08
C ARG A 42 -3.63 4.54 9.68
N MET A 43 -3.46 3.81 8.57
CA MET A 43 -4.40 2.80 8.09
C MET A 43 -4.54 1.65 9.09
N ASN A 44 -3.44 1.11 9.61
CA ASN A 44 -3.48 0.06 10.63
C ASN A 44 -4.15 0.56 11.92
N ARG A 45 -3.87 1.79 12.36
CA ARG A 45 -4.54 2.38 13.52
C ARG A 45 -6.04 2.50 13.31
N PHE A 46 -6.48 2.89 12.11
CA PHE A 46 -7.90 2.99 11.77
C PHE A 46 -8.56 1.61 11.74
N LEU A 47 -8.02 0.69 10.95
CA LEU A 47 -8.62 -0.62 10.69
C LEU A 47 -8.71 -1.47 11.96
N ILE A 48 -7.58 -1.69 12.63
CA ILE A 48 -7.54 -2.62 13.76
C ILE A 48 -7.57 -1.90 15.10
N GLY A 49 -7.17 -0.63 15.20
CA GLY A 49 -7.28 0.19 16.41
C GLY A 49 -5.94 0.64 17.03
N PRO A 50 -5.94 1.37 18.16
CA PRO A 50 -4.76 2.03 18.72
C PRO A 50 -3.57 1.11 19.04
N LYS A 51 -3.83 -0.15 19.39
CA LYS A 51 -2.80 -1.16 19.70
C LYS A 51 -2.38 -1.97 18.48
N TRP A 52 -2.52 -1.42 17.27
CA TRP A 52 -2.19 -2.09 16.01
C TRP A 52 -0.74 -2.61 15.98
N ASN A 53 0.20 -1.87 16.56
CA ASN A 53 1.62 -2.25 16.60
C ASN A 53 1.90 -3.51 17.44
N ARG A 54 0.98 -3.89 18.34
CA ARG A 54 1.08 -5.11 19.16
C ARG A 54 0.36 -6.31 18.52
N ARG A 55 -0.21 -6.13 17.33
CA ARG A 55 -1.01 -7.15 16.62
C ARG A 55 -0.49 -7.28 15.18
N PRO A 56 0.75 -7.75 15.00
CA PRO A 56 1.40 -7.80 13.68
C PRO A 56 0.65 -8.68 12.68
N ASP A 57 -0.03 -9.72 13.16
CA ASP A 57 -0.78 -10.68 12.33
C ASP A 57 -2.14 -10.13 11.85
N GLU A 58 -2.67 -9.10 12.51
CA GLU A 58 -3.92 -8.43 12.11
C GLU A 58 -3.67 -7.23 11.18
N ARG A 59 -2.41 -6.91 10.87
CA ARG A 59 -2.06 -5.72 10.09
C ARG A 59 -2.44 -5.88 8.62
N LEU A 60 -2.71 -4.73 8.00
CA LEU A 60 -2.94 -4.61 6.57
C LEU A 60 -1.77 -5.21 5.79
N VAL A 61 -2.09 -6.10 4.84
CA VAL A 61 -1.11 -6.66 3.92
C VAL A 61 -1.11 -5.83 2.65
N TRP A 62 0.06 -5.37 2.22
CA TRP A 62 0.20 -4.67 0.96
C TRP A 62 1.61 -4.78 0.39
N PHE A 63 1.71 -4.59 -0.92
CA PHE A 63 2.94 -4.51 -1.69
C PHE A 63 2.94 -3.24 -2.52
N ALA A 64 3.97 -2.41 -2.39
CA ALA A 64 4.08 -1.11 -3.03
C ALA A 64 5.20 -1.09 -4.08
N PHE A 65 4.87 -0.50 -5.23
CA PHE A 65 5.75 -0.32 -6.38
C PHE A 65 5.90 1.18 -6.63
N LEU A 66 7.14 1.69 -6.62
CA LEU A 66 7.40 3.10 -6.88
C LEU A 66 7.46 3.34 -8.38
N GLU A 67 6.60 4.23 -8.89
CA GLU A 67 6.58 4.60 -10.30
C GLU A 67 7.03 6.06 -10.51
N LYS A 68 7.68 6.30 -11.66
CA LYS A 68 8.08 7.63 -12.14
C LYS A 68 8.84 8.48 -11.11
N ALA A 69 9.75 7.84 -10.36
CA ALA A 69 10.47 8.43 -9.22
C ALA A 69 11.14 9.80 -9.51
N ALA A 70 11.60 10.02 -10.74
CA ALA A 70 12.30 11.24 -11.14
C ALA A 70 11.38 12.40 -11.58
N VAL A 71 10.11 12.15 -11.90
CA VAL A 71 9.23 13.16 -12.54
C VAL A 71 7.89 13.34 -11.85
N ASN A 72 7.25 12.28 -11.37
CA ASN A 72 6.02 12.36 -10.60
C ASN A 72 5.91 11.08 -9.76
N PRO A 73 6.63 11.01 -8.63
CA PRO A 73 6.70 9.79 -7.84
C PRO A 73 5.32 9.43 -7.30
N HIS A 74 4.89 8.20 -7.53
CA HIS A 74 3.66 7.66 -6.95
C HIS A 74 3.83 6.19 -6.61
N TRP A 75 3.08 5.73 -5.61
CA TRP A 75 3.05 4.32 -5.24
C TRP A 75 1.85 3.66 -5.90
N HIS A 76 2.07 2.53 -6.56
CA HIS A 76 1.01 1.54 -6.81
C HIS A 76 1.06 0.48 -5.73
N LEU A 77 -0.07 0.23 -5.08
CA LEU A 77 -0.18 -0.76 -4.03
C LEU A 77 -1.18 -1.83 -4.44
N LEU A 78 -0.79 -3.08 -4.22
CA LEU A 78 -1.72 -4.21 -4.13
C LEU A 78 -2.01 -4.45 -2.65
N VAL A 79 -3.28 -4.40 -2.27
CA VAL A 79 -3.71 -4.44 -0.87
C VAL A 79 -4.66 -5.60 -0.64
N GLU A 80 -4.44 -6.32 0.45
CA GLU A 80 -5.31 -7.37 0.96
C GLU A 80 -5.84 -6.96 2.34
N LEU A 81 -7.16 -6.96 2.47
CA LEU A 81 -7.86 -6.80 3.74
C LEU A 81 -8.05 -8.18 4.39
N ASP A 82 -8.15 -8.19 5.72
CA ASP A 82 -8.46 -9.41 6.47
C ASP A 82 -9.83 -9.95 6.03
N PRO A 83 -9.90 -11.16 5.43
CA PRO A 83 -11.14 -11.74 4.92
C PRO A 83 -12.11 -12.15 6.03
N ALA A 84 -11.64 -12.26 7.28
CA ALA A 84 -12.44 -12.66 8.43
C ALA A 84 -12.26 -11.70 9.62
N PRO A 85 -12.71 -10.43 9.50
CA PRO A 85 -12.50 -9.44 10.54
C PRO A 85 -13.10 -9.90 11.88
N PRO A 86 -12.38 -9.76 13.01
CA PRO A 86 -12.76 -10.40 14.28
C PRO A 86 -14.00 -9.77 14.95
N SER A 87 -14.56 -8.70 14.39
CA SER A 87 -15.74 -8.02 14.94
C SER A 87 -16.53 -7.26 13.88
N ALA A 88 -17.81 -6.99 14.16
CA ALA A 88 -18.65 -6.11 13.34
C ALA A 88 -18.04 -4.71 13.17
N THR A 89 -17.39 -4.18 14.21
CA THR A 89 -16.67 -2.91 14.16
C THR A 89 -15.48 -2.96 13.19
N ALA A 90 -14.69 -4.04 13.20
CA ALA A 90 -13.58 -4.21 12.26
C ALA A 90 -14.09 -4.30 10.82
N LYS A 91 -15.18 -5.05 10.59
CA LYS A 91 -15.85 -5.13 9.29
C LYS A 91 -16.37 -3.76 8.81
N ALA A 92 -17.00 -2.99 9.69
CA ALA A 92 -17.48 -1.64 9.37
C ALA A 92 -16.33 -0.66 9.05
N ARG A 93 -15.16 -0.83 9.68
CA ARG A 93 -13.95 -0.05 9.35
C ARG A 93 -13.40 -0.44 7.99
N GLN A 94 -13.27 -1.73 7.69
CA GLN A 94 -12.87 -2.19 6.36
C GLN A 94 -13.78 -1.68 5.25
N ALA A 95 -15.09 -1.61 5.48
CA ALA A 95 -16.05 -1.03 4.52
C ALA A 95 -15.80 0.47 4.22
N ARG A 96 -15.02 1.16 5.06
CA ARG A 96 -14.60 2.55 4.88
C ARG A 96 -13.17 2.68 4.38
N PHE A 97 -12.54 1.58 3.96
CA PHE A 97 -11.13 1.54 3.55
C PHE A 97 -10.82 2.59 2.48
N GLU A 98 -11.61 2.67 1.42
CA GLU A 98 -11.37 3.59 0.29
C GLU A 98 -11.35 5.06 0.75
N ILE A 99 -12.35 5.45 1.55
CA ILE A 99 -12.49 6.79 2.10
C ILE A 99 -11.29 7.13 2.99
N GLU A 100 -10.93 6.21 3.87
CA GLU A 100 -9.87 6.44 4.86
C GLU A 100 -8.48 6.37 4.22
N ALA A 101 -8.26 5.53 3.21
CA ALA A 101 -7.04 5.49 2.42
C ALA A 101 -6.76 6.87 1.79
N LYS A 102 -7.80 7.49 1.22
CA LYS A 102 -7.76 8.83 0.65
C LYS A 102 -7.46 9.89 1.71
N LEU A 103 -8.29 9.99 2.76
CA LEU A 103 -8.14 10.99 3.81
C LEU A 103 -6.77 10.92 4.50
N ASN A 104 -6.27 9.71 4.76
CA ASN A 104 -4.99 9.54 5.43
C ASN A 104 -3.81 9.96 4.57
N TRP A 105 -3.87 9.76 3.24
CA TRP A 105 -2.82 10.18 2.31
C TRP A 105 -2.85 11.68 2.03
N GLU A 106 -4.01 12.24 1.74
CA GLU A 106 -4.17 13.69 1.51
C GLU A 106 -3.74 14.50 2.75
N GLY A 107 -3.98 13.96 3.94
CA GLY A 107 -3.48 14.51 5.20
C GLY A 107 -1.95 14.41 5.40
N LEU A 108 -1.23 13.69 4.54
CA LEU A 108 0.24 13.60 4.53
C LEU A 108 0.86 14.36 3.36
N VAL A 109 0.19 14.34 2.21
CA VAL A 109 0.61 14.98 0.97
C VAL A 109 -0.54 15.84 0.49
N LYS A 110 -0.54 17.12 0.88
CA LYS A 110 -1.67 18.04 0.62
C LYS A 110 -2.00 18.21 -0.87
N SER A 111 -1.01 18.11 -1.75
CA SER A 111 -1.21 18.14 -3.20
C SER A 111 -1.50 16.77 -3.80
N GLY A 112 -1.31 15.70 -3.03
CA GLY A 112 -1.42 14.34 -3.49
C GLY A 112 -2.85 13.96 -3.82
N ASP A 113 -2.99 12.88 -4.57
CA ASP A 113 -4.28 12.30 -4.91
C ASP A 113 -4.22 10.79 -4.64
N VAL A 114 -5.40 10.21 -4.43
CA VAL A 114 -5.56 8.78 -4.20
C VAL A 114 -6.64 8.25 -5.12
N ASP A 115 -6.25 7.26 -5.92
CA ASP A 115 -7.19 6.42 -6.68
C ASP A 115 -7.25 5.04 -6.02
N VAL A 116 -8.45 4.56 -5.72
CA VAL A 116 -8.68 3.23 -5.14
C VAL A 116 -9.63 2.46 -6.03
N LYS A 117 -9.20 1.29 -6.48
CA LYS A 117 -9.97 0.41 -7.35
C LYS A 117 -10.05 -0.97 -6.74
N THR A 118 -11.24 -1.58 -6.79
CA THR A 118 -11.38 -2.99 -6.41
C THR A 118 -10.67 -3.88 -7.42
N VAL A 119 -10.00 -4.92 -6.94
CA VAL A 119 -9.35 -5.91 -7.80
C VAL A 119 -10.35 -6.98 -8.15
N ALA A 120 -10.86 -6.92 -9.38
CA ALA A 120 -11.69 -7.98 -9.96
C ALA A 120 -10.89 -8.99 -10.79
N ASP A 121 -9.69 -8.59 -11.24
CA ASP A 121 -8.87 -9.35 -12.18
C ASP A 121 -7.44 -9.51 -11.65
N PRO A 122 -6.94 -10.75 -11.47
CA PRO A 122 -5.58 -11.01 -11.01
C PRO A 122 -4.49 -10.47 -11.95
N ARG A 123 -4.82 -10.14 -13.22
CA ARG A 123 -3.89 -9.47 -14.15
C ARG A 123 -3.38 -8.11 -13.66
N VAL A 124 -3.98 -7.53 -12.62
CA VAL A 124 -3.44 -6.35 -11.94
C VAL A 124 -2.03 -6.61 -11.37
N ILE A 125 -1.72 -7.85 -10.99
CA ILE A 125 -0.38 -8.24 -10.51
C ILE A 125 0.65 -8.09 -11.64
N GLU A 126 0.29 -8.55 -12.85
CA GLU A 126 1.13 -8.36 -14.03
C GLU A 126 1.29 -6.88 -14.35
N TYR A 127 0.22 -6.09 -14.24
CA TYR A 127 0.27 -4.64 -14.44
C TYR A 127 1.27 -3.97 -13.47
N CYS A 128 1.16 -4.21 -12.16
CA CYS A 128 2.08 -3.61 -11.17
C CYS A 128 3.53 -4.08 -11.37
N SER A 129 3.72 -5.36 -11.71
CA SER A 129 5.06 -5.93 -11.93
C SER A 129 5.70 -5.52 -13.26
N LYS A 130 4.97 -4.83 -14.14
CA LYS A 130 5.50 -4.31 -15.42
C LYS A 130 6.41 -3.11 -15.28
N GLU A 131 6.51 -2.49 -14.12
CA GLU A 131 7.45 -1.36 -13.91
C GLU A 131 8.74 -1.79 -13.18
N LEU A 132 8.79 -3.04 -12.69
CA LEU A 132 9.96 -3.61 -12.01
C LEU A 132 11.12 -4.01 -12.94
N TRP A 133 11.12 -3.55 -14.20
CA TRP A 133 12.16 -3.93 -15.17
C TRP A 133 13.46 -3.15 -15.00
N SER A 134 13.45 -2.05 -14.24
CA SER A 134 14.67 -1.37 -13.82
C SER A 134 15.09 -1.84 -12.43
N ASP A 135 16.40 -2.02 -12.23
CA ASP A 135 16.98 -2.35 -10.92
C ASP A 135 16.58 -1.32 -9.84
N ASP A 136 16.41 -0.06 -10.24
CA ASP A 136 15.96 1.02 -9.37
C ASP A 136 14.52 0.81 -8.88
N ALA A 137 13.60 0.39 -9.75
CA ALA A 137 12.20 0.12 -9.38
C ALA A 137 12.10 -1.12 -8.48
N PHE A 138 12.92 -2.14 -8.74
CA PHE A 138 12.98 -3.32 -7.88
C PHE A 138 13.56 -2.99 -6.49
N THR A 139 14.60 -2.16 -6.42
CA THR A 139 15.17 -1.71 -5.15
C THR A 139 14.18 -0.85 -4.34
N ALA A 140 13.30 -0.14 -5.04
CA ALA A 140 12.27 0.68 -4.42
C ALA A 140 11.00 -0.09 -4.03
N PHE A 141 10.90 -1.39 -4.33
CA PHE A 141 9.80 -2.23 -3.87
C PHE A 141 9.73 -2.25 -2.35
N VAL A 142 8.52 -2.09 -1.80
CA VAL A 142 8.31 -2.12 -0.35
C VAL A 142 7.14 -3.04 -0.03
N CYS A 143 7.29 -3.91 0.95
CA CYS A 143 6.18 -4.69 1.51
C CYS A 143 5.78 -4.20 2.90
N SER A 144 4.51 -4.38 3.28
CA SER A 144 3.98 -3.91 4.57
C SER A 144 4.76 -4.44 5.77
N ARG A 145 5.32 -5.65 5.64
CA ARG A 145 6.13 -6.29 6.70
C ARG A 145 7.43 -5.56 7.00
N GLU A 146 8.00 -4.79 6.07
CA GLU A 146 9.19 -3.97 6.35
C GLU A 146 8.93 -2.90 7.42
N PHE A 147 7.68 -2.51 7.61
CA PHE A 147 7.28 -1.55 8.64
C PHE A 147 6.87 -2.21 9.96
N GLN A 148 7.11 -3.51 10.14
CA GLN A 148 6.88 -4.21 11.41
C GLN A 148 8.01 -4.02 12.43
N ASN A 149 9.26 -3.82 11.97
CA ASN A 149 10.44 -3.88 12.83
C ASN A 149 11.01 -2.51 13.24
N ASN A 150 10.18 -1.60 13.75
CA ASN A 150 10.72 -0.43 14.45
C ASN A 150 10.56 -0.64 15.96
N LYS A 151 11.58 -1.28 16.55
CA LYS A 151 11.95 -0.98 17.94
C LYS A 151 12.63 0.39 17.99
#